data_AF-A0A2E0NSE1-F1
#
_entry.id   AF-A0A2E0NSE1-F1
#
_cell.length_a   1.000
_cell.length_b   1.000
_cell.length_c   1.000
_cell.angle_alpha   90.00
_cell.angle_beta   90.00
_cell.angle_gamma   90.00
#
_symmetry.space_group_name_H-M   'P 1'
#
loop_
_entity.id
_entity.type
_entity.pdbx_description
1 polymer ?
#
loop_
_entity_poly.entity_id
_entity_poly.type
_entity_poly.pdbx_seq_one_letter_code
_entity_poly.pdbx_strand_id
1 'polypeptide(L)'
;MHRRRVVVTGIGALTPIGNTKNAFWGGLLSGTSGAAPITHFDASMFKTQFACEIKNFDAREHFDRKEARKMDRFTQYAMVASDEAVNDAGLELEKIDKSRVGVIWGSGVGGLETFQNEVLNFADGNGAPRFNPFFIPKMIADIAPGMISIKYGFRGPNFATVSACASSANAIIDALNYIRLGYSDIMVTGGSEAGVAKASIGGFNAMHALSVRNDDPKTASRPFDKDRDGFVMGEGAGALILESLEHAQSRGANIYAEVAGGGLSADAHHITAPHPEGLGATSVMENCIADAGVGITDVDAINMHGTSTPLGDVAETKALKDVFGKHLYDMNINSTKSMTGHLLGAAGAVEAISSVLSIKHGIVPPTINHQTADENIDPKINFTFNTAQKRDVSVAMSNTFGFGGHNACIMFKKME
;
A
#
# COMPACT_ATOMS: atom_id res chain seq x y z
N MET A 1 -15.01 -21.52 17.90
CA MET A 1 -13.53 -21.38 17.95
C MET A 1 -13.23 -20.02 18.55
N HIS A 2 -12.23 -19.93 19.44
CA HIS A 2 -11.75 -18.65 19.96
C HIS A 2 -10.93 -17.94 18.86
N ARG A 3 -11.28 -16.69 18.52
CA ARG A 3 -10.62 -15.92 17.47
C ARG A 3 -9.29 -15.39 18.02
N ARG A 4 -8.16 -15.90 17.50
CA ARG A 4 -6.81 -15.49 17.95
C ARG A 4 -6.59 -14.00 17.68
N ARG A 5 -6.01 -13.29 18.64
CA ARG A 5 -5.57 -11.89 18.45
C ARG A 5 -4.31 -11.86 17.60
N VAL A 6 -4.18 -10.84 16.76
CA VAL A 6 -3.09 -10.73 15.79
C VAL A 6 -2.43 -9.37 15.91
N VAL A 7 -1.12 -9.35 15.98
CA VAL A 7 -0.33 -8.16 16.21
C VAL A 7 0.71 -7.94 15.11
N VAL A 8 1.13 -6.69 14.94
CA VAL A 8 2.25 -6.31 14.07
C VAL A 8 3.53 -6.34 14.90
N THR A 9 4.46 -7.24 14.57
CA THR A 9 5.74 -7.35 15.29
C THR A 9 6.93 -6.79 14.51
N GLY A 10 6.79 -6.64 13.18
CA GLY A 10 7.81 -6.01 12.34
C GLY A 10 7.22 -5.28 11.16
N ILE A 11 7.92 -4.22 10.71
CA ILE A 11 7.56 -3.42 9.53
C ILE A 11 8.80 -3.16 8.66
N GLY A 12 8.57 -3.05 7.35
CA GLY A 12 9.59 -2.67 6.37
C GLY A 12 9.00 -1.81 5.27
N ALA A 13 9.73 -0.81 4.80
CA ALA A 13 9.23 0.15 3.83
C ALA A 13 10.32 0.58 2.84
N LEU A 14 10.00 0.47 1.55
CA LEU A 14 10.80 0.97 0.45
C LEU A 14 9.91 1.87 -0.42
N THR A 15 10.10 3.18 -0.33
CA THR A 15 9.14 4.16 -0.87
C THR A 15 9.83 5.34 -1.55
N PRO A 16 9.10 6.16 -2.33
CA PRO A 16 9.64 7.35 -2.99
C PRO A 16 10.17 8.44 -2.04
N ILE A 17 9.83 8.35 -0.75
CA ILE A 17 10.21 9.32 0.29
C ILE A 17 11.09 8.70 1.38
N GLY A 18 11.55 7.46 1.21
CA GLY A 18 12.45 6.79 2.13
C GLY A 18 12.59 5.29 1.87
N ASN A 19 13.82 4.79 1.92
CA ASN A 19 14.18 3.40 1.59
C ASN A 19 14.26 2.46 2.82
N THR A 20 13.83 2.95 3.98
CA THR A 20 13.72 2.18 5.23
C THR A 20 12.49 2.68 5.98
N LYS A 21 11.95 1.92 6.93
CA LYS A 21 10.82 2.34 7.78
C LYS A 21 11.05 3.69 8.47
N ASN A 22 12.29 3.95 8.91
CA ASN A 22 12.65 5.18 9.63
C ASN A 22 12.74 6.37 8.66
N ALA A 23 13.36 6.17 7.50
CA ALA A 23 13.44 7.21 6.47
C ALA A 23 12.04 7.53 5.91
N PHE A 24 11.22 6.50 5.68
CA PHE A 24 9.83 6.67 5.26
C PHE A 24 9.03 7.49 6.27
N TRP A 25 9.11 7.15 7.56
CA TRP A 25 8.46 7.93 8.61
C TRP A 25 8.95 9.38 8.67
N GLY A 26 10.25 9.60 8.55
CA GLY A 26 10.83 10.94 8.47
C GLY A 26 10.29 11.73 7.27
N GLY A 27 10.22 11.12 6.09
CA GLY A 27 9.67 11.71 4.88
C GLY A 27 8.19 12.05 4.96
N LEU A 28 7.40 11.21 5.64
CA LEU A 28 5.99 11.48 5.94
C LEU A 28 5.86 12.73 6.83
N LEU A 29 6.61 12.80 7.92
CA LEU A 29 6.51 13.91 8.86
C LEU A 29 6.98 15.25 8.28
N SER A 30 7.98 15.22 7.40
CA SER A 30 8.49 16.43 6.73
C SER A 30 7.58 16.93 5.60
N GLY A 31 6.56 16.16 5.19
CA GLY A 31 5.71 16.53 4.06
C GLY A 31 6.49 16.53 2.74
N THR A 32 7.48 15.64 2.58
CA THR A 32 8.32 15.62 1.38
C THR A 32 7.59 14.96 0.21
N SER A 33 7.45 15.68 -0.91
CA SER A 33 6.91 15.10 -2.14
C SER A 33 7.94 14.17 -2.81
N GLY A 34 7.52 12.95 -3.13
CA GLY A 34 8.32 11.98 -3.89
C GLY A 34 8.28 12.19 -5.41
N ALA A 35 7.39 13.07 -5.89
CA ALA A 35 7.16 13.30 -7.31
C ALA A 35 8.34 14.06 -7.95
N ALA A 36 8.84 13.51 -9.05
CA ALA A 36 9.92 14.07 -9.86
C ALA A 36 9.76 13.61 -11.32
N PRO A 37 10.45 14.25 -12.30
CA PRO A 37 10.50 13.74 -13.66
C PRO A 37 10.89 12.26 -13.71
N ILE A 38 10.26 11.48 -14.60
CA ILE A 38 10.54 10.05 -14.78
C ILE A 38 11.99 9.89 -15.24
N THR A 39 12.71 8.97 -14.60
CA THR A 39 14.10 8.64 -14.95
C THR A 39 14.27 7.23 -15.49
N HIS A 40 13.29 6.34 -15.28
CA HIS A 40 13.36 4.95 -15.74
C HIS A 40 13.31 4.80 -17.26
N PHE A 41 12.74 5.76 -17.99
CA PHE A 41 12.70 5.80 -19.45
C PHE A 41 12.49 7.24 -19.96
N ASP A 42 12.71 7.46 -21.26
CA ASP A 42 12.38 8.74 -21.90
C ASP A 42 10.86 8.94 -21.99
N ALA A 43 10.34 9.80 -21.12
CA ALA A 43 8.92 10.13 -21.02
C ALA A 43 8.53 11.38 -21.83
N SER A 44 9.42 11.97 -22.65
CA SER A 44 9.17 13.25 -23.35
C SER A 44 7.93 13.26 -24.26
N MET A 45 7.57 12.09 -24.80
CA MET A 45 6.41 11.89 -25.67
C MET A 45 5.12 11.48 -24.92
N PHE A 46 5.18 11.32 -23.59
CA PHE A 46 4.05 10.93 -22.77
C PHE A 46 3.31 12.16 -22.24
N LYS A 47 1.99 12.02 -22.01
CA LYS A 47 1.16 13.09 -21.43
C LYS A 47 1.57 13.39 -19.99
N THR A 48 1.97 12.36 -19.25
CA THR A 48 2.56 12.48 -17.90
C THR A 48 4.03 12.12 -17.97
N GLN A 49 4.89 13.02 -17.50
CA GLN A 49 6.35 12.94 -17.61
C GLN A 49 7.04 12.83 -16.24
N PHE A 50 6.25 12.59 -15.19
CA PHE A 50 6.71 12.53 -13.80
C PHE A 50 6.06 11.37 -13.06
N ALA A 51 6.73 10.90 -12.01
CA ALA A 51 6.26 9.85 -11.12
C ALA A 51 6.93 9.97 -9.76
N CYS A 52 6.41 9.23 -8.78
CA CYS A 52 7.04 9.00 -7.50
C CYS A 52 7.90 7.72 -7.59
N GLU A 53 9.07 7.83 -8.23
CA GLU A 53 10.07 6.75 -8.28
C GLU A 53 10.81 6.60 -6.94
N ILE A 54 11.23 5.38 -6.59
CA ILE A 54 12.13 5.16 -5.45
C ILE A 54 13.48 5.82 -5.76
N LYS A 55 13.99 6.60 -4.82
CA LYS A 55 15.24 7.37 -5.02
C LYS A 55 16.44 6.55 -4.57
N ASN A 56 17.52 6.59 -5.37
CA ASN A 56 18.81 5.98 -5.03
C ASN A 56 18.70 4.48 -4.70
N PHE A 57 17.82 3.75 -5.38
CA PHE A 57 17.74 2.29 -5.24
C PHE A 57 18.74 1.60 -6.16
N ASP A 58 19.59 0.75 -5.60
CA ASP A 58 20.47 -0.13 -6.36
C ASP A 58 20.29 -1.59 -5.90
N ALA A 59 19.75 -2.42 -6.78
CA ALA A 59 19.55 -3.85 -6.50
C ALA A 59 20.84 -4.58 -6.08
N ARG A 60 22.02 -4.09 -6.47
CA ARG A 60 23.33 -4.68 -6.13
C ARG A 60 23.72 -4.49 -4.68
N GLU A 61 23.10 -3.55 -3.97
CA GLU A 61 23.29 -3.37 -2.53
C GLU A 61 22.54 -4.42 -1.71
N HIS A 62 21.58 -5.11 -2.33
CA HIS A 62 20.68 -6.07 -1.66
C HIS A 62 20.83 -7.50 -2.17
N PHE A 63 21.22 -7.68 -3.43
CA PHE A 63 21.27 -8.98 -4.09
C PHE A 63 22.57 -9.17 -4.84
N ASP A 64 23.01 -10.42 -4.99
CA ASP A 64 24.04 -10.71 -5.96
C ASP A 64 23.52 -10.45 -7.39
N ARG A 65 24.45 -10.24 -8.33
CA ARG A 65 24.11 -9.92 -9.72
C ARG A 65 23.27 -11.00 -10.42
N LYS A 66 23.44 -12.27 -10.07
CA LYS A 66 22.71 -13.39 -10.68
C LYS A 66 21.29 -13.47 -10.14
N GLU A 67 21.10 -13.22 -8.86
CA GLU A 67 19.79 -13.17 -8.20
C GLU A 67 18.98 -11.97 -8.68
N ALA A 68 19.56 -10.76 -8.69
CA ALA A 68 18.88 -9.55 -9.14
C ALA A 68 18.28 -9.69 -10.54
N ARG A 69 19.00 -10.34 -11.47
CA ARG A 69 18.55 -10.52 -12.87
C ARG A 69 17.41 -11.51 -13.05
N LYS A 70 17.14 -12.37 -12.06
CA LYS A 70 16.03 -13.33 -12.06
C LYS A 70 14.73 -12.74 -11.53
N MET A 71 14.77 -11.49 -11.06
CA MET A 71 13.64 -10.80 -10.47
C MET A 71 13.24 -9.61 -11.34
N ASP A 72 11.93 -9.39 -11.49
CA ASP A 72 11.44 -8.08 -11.88
C ASP A 72 11.62 -7.11 -10.69
N ARG A 73 11.56 -5.81 -10.98
CA ARG A 73 11.76 -4.75 -10.01
C ARG A 73 10.72 -4.80 -8.88
N PHE A 74 9.47 -5.14 -9.16
CA PHE A 74 8.46 -5.28 -8.08
C PHE A 74 8.85 -6.38 -7.09
N THR A 75 9.41 -7.50 -7.58
CA THR A 75 9.90 -8.59 -6.73
C THR A 75 11.13 -8.15 -5.93
N GLN A 76 12.05 -7.40 -6.53
CA GLN A 76 13.21 -6.84 -5.80
C GLN A 76 12.74 -5.96 -4.63
N TYR A 77 11.74 -5.11 -4.86
CA TYR A 77 11.15 -4.27 -3.81
C TYR A 77 10.51 -5.11 -2.70
N ALA A 78 9.78 -6.16 -3.05
CA ALA A 78 9.21 -7.09 -2.08
C ALA A 78 10.28 -7.74 -1.20
N MET A 79 11.37 -8.21 -1.80
CA MET A 79 12.47 -8.83 -1.08
C MET A 79 13.16 -7.85 -0.12
N VAL A 80 13.40 -6.59 -0.54
CA VAL A 80 14.01 -5.58 0.34
C VAL A 80 13.10 -5.19 1.50
N ALA A 81 11.82 -4.93 1.25
CA ALA A 81 10.89 -4.56 2.31
C ALA A 81 10.63 -5.71 3.29
N SER A 82 10.48 -6.94 2.79
CA SER A 82 10.29 -8.12 3.64
C SER A 82 11.52 -8.43 4.49
N ASP A 83 12.74 -8.22 3.95
CA ASP A 83 13.96 -8.34 4.74
C ASP A 83 14.00 -7.36 5.91
N GLU A 84 13.65 -6.10 5.68
CA GLU A 84 13.58 -5.10 6.76
C GLU A 84 12.55 -5.52 7.81
N ALA A 85 11.36 -5.99 7.39
CA ALA A 85 10.29 -6.39 8.30
C ALA A 85 10.63 -7.65 9.13
N VAL A 86 11.22 -8.69 8.51
CA VAL A 86 11.64 -9.90 9.21
C VAL A 86 12.72 -9.59 10.24
N ASN A 87 13.69 -8.74 9.88
CA ASN A 87 14.73 -8.29 10.80
C ASN A 87 14.15 -7.43 11.93
N ASP A 88 13.23 -6.51 11.62
CA ASP A 88 12.56 -5.66 12.61
C ASP A 88 11.74 -6.48 13.61
N ALA A 89 11.09 -7.55 13.15
CA ALA A 89 10.35 -8.47 14.02
C ALA A 89 11.25 -9.25 14.98
N GLY A 90 12.56 -9.28 14.76
CA GLY A 90 13.51 -10.05 15.57
C GLY A 90 13.22 -11.55 15.52
N LEU A 91 12.83 -12.07 14.34
CA LEU A 91 12.55 -13.50 14.17
C LEU A 91 13.85 -14.32 14.20
N GLU A 92 14.02 -15.12 15.24
CA GLU A 92 15.08 -16.12 15.30
C GLU A 92 14.69 -17.35 14.46
N LEU A 93 15.07 -17.35 13.17
CA LEU A 93 14.61 -18.33 12.18
C LEU A 93 14.86 -19.80 12.59
N GLU A 94 15.88 -20.07 13.39
CA GLU A 94 16.21 -21.43 13.85
C GLU A 94 15.41 -21.90 15.07
N LYS A 95 14.70 -20.97 15.75
CA LYS A 95 13.88 -21.27 16.92
C LYS A 95 12.38 -21.32 16.62
N ILE A 96 11.95 -20.83 15.45
CA ILE A 96 10.55 -20.81 15.06
C ILE A 96 10.19 -22.03 14.19
N ASP A 97 8.94 -22.47 14.26
CA ASP A 97 8.43 -23.48 13.33
C ASP A 97 8.14 -22.84 11.97
N LYS A 98 9.05 -23.04 11.00
CA LYS A 98 8.90 -22.49 9.65
C LYS A 98 7.67 -23.01 8.90
N SER A 99 7.06 -24.13 9.32
CA SER A 99 5.79 -24.62 8.75
C SER A 99 4.57 -23.79 9.18
N ARG A 100 4.73 -23.01 10.24
CA ARG A 100 3.72 -22.10 10.81
C ARG A 100 3.92 -20.65 10.35
N VAL A 101 4.86 -20.41 9.44
CA VAL A 101 5.12 -19.09 8.84
C VAL A 101 4.65 -19.10 7.39
N GLY A 102 3.65 -18.30 7.07
CA GLY A 102 3.17 -18.10 5.70
C GLY A 102 3.62 -16.79 5.08
N VAL A 103 3.36 -16.63 3.78
CA VAL A 103 3.61 -15.43 3.01
C VAL A 103 2.39 -15.13 2.13
N ILE A 104 1.72 -14.01 2.35
CA ILE A 104 0.64 -13.55 1.45
C ILE A 104 0.98 -12.15 1.01
N TRP A 105 1.06 -11.91 -0.29
CA TRP A 105 1.63 -10.66 -0.80
C TRP A 105 0.81 -10.07 -1.95
N GLY A 106 0.64 -8.75 -1.95
CA GLY A 106 -0.08 -8.05 -3.01
C GLY A 106 0.84 -7.48 -4.10
N SER A 107 0.41 -7.58 -5.35
CA SER A 107 0.89 -6.76 -6.46
C SER A 107 -0.24 -6.62 -7.47
N GLY A 108 -0.50 -5.40 -7.92
CA GLY A 108 -1.63 -5.12 -8.81
C GLY A 108 -1.34 -5.55 -10.24
N VAL A 109 -0.10 -5.36 -10.72
CA VAL A 109 0.28 -5.61 -12.12
C VAL A 109 1.47 -6.56 -12.30
N GLY A 110 2.14 -6.97 -11.22
CA GLY A 110 3.29 -7.87 -11.27
C GLY A 110 4.46 -7.31 -12.08
N GLY A 111 5.15 -8.20 -12.79
CA GLY A 111 6.35 -7.87 -13.57
C GLY A 111 6.03 -7.26 -14.94
N LEU A 112 5.28 -6.16 -14.95
CA LEU A 112 4.85 -5.45 -16.16
C LEU A 112 6.03 -4.94 -16.98
N GLU A 113 7.09 -4.45 -16.32
CA GLU A 113 8.32 -4.00 -17.00
C GLU A 113 8.99 -5.17 -17.73
N THR A 114 9.12 -6.33 -17.08
CA THR A 114 9.62 -7.54 -17.73
C THR A 114 8.75 -7.94 -18.93
N PHE A 115 7.42 -8.00 -18.77
CA PHE A 115 6.52 -8.31 -19.88
C PHE A 115 6.69 -7.36 -21.07
N GLN A 116 6.67 -6.06 -20.80
CA GLN A 116 6.87 -5.01 -21.79
C GLN A 116 8.18 -5.22 -22.57
N ASN A 117 9.29 -5.41 -21.85
CA ASN A 117 10.60 -5.50 -22.49
C ASN A 117 10.75 -6.78 -23.31
N GLU A 118 10.24 -7.91 -22.83
CA GLU A 118 10.26 -9.17 -23.58
C GLU A 118 9.42 -9.09 -24.87
N VAL A 119 8.25 -8.44 -24.82
CA VAL A 119 7.40 -8.23 -26.01
C VAL A 119 8.05 -7.26 -27.01
N LEU A 120 8.62 -6.15 -26.54
CA LEU A 120 9.33 -5.19 -27.40
C LEU A 120 10.54 -5.83 -28.08
N ASN A 121 11.36 -6.57 -27.33
CA ASN A 121 12.53 -7.26 -27.88
C ASN A 121 12.15 -8.32 -28.92
N PHE A 122 11.02 -9.00 -28.74
CA PHE A 122 10.51 -9.95 -29.73
C PHE A 122 10.05 -9.24 -31.00
N ALA A 123 9.31 -8.13 -30.87
CA ALA A 123 8.80 -7.34 -31.99
C ALA A 123 9.91 -6.67 -32.81
N ASP A 124 10.99 -6.20 -32.16
CA ASP A 124 12.18 -5.64 -32.82
C ASP A 124 13.03 -6.71 -33.53
N GLY A 125 12.77 -8.00 -33.24
CA GLY A 125 13.44 -9.14 -33.83
C GLY A 125 12.90 -9.55 -35.21
N ASN A 126 13.31 -10.72 -35.69
CA ASN A 126 12.83 -11.30 -36.95
C ASN A 126 11.63 -12.25 -36.79
N GLY A 127 10.91 -12.16 -35.66
CA GLY A 127 9.81 -13.06 -35.30
C GLY A 127 10.24 -14.43 -34.72
N ALA A 128 11.55 -14.69 -34.55
CA ALA A 128 12.02 -15.88 -33.84
C ALA A 128 11.94 -15.66 -32.31
N PRO A 129 11.29 -16.56 -31.54
CA PRO A 129 11.06 -16.36 -30.11
C PRO A 129 12.36 -16.55 -29.30
N ARG A 130 12.97 -15.44 -28.87
CA ARG A 130 14.20 -15.40 -28.04
C ARG A 130 13.92 -14.78 -26.67
N PHE A 131 13.02 -15.40 -25.93
CA PHE A 131 12.62 -14.94 -24.59
C PHE A 131 13.63 -15.35 -23.52
N ASN A 132 13.74 -14.52 -22.48
CA ASN A 132 14.50 -14.86 -21.29
C ASN A 132 13.87 -16.09 -20.58
N PRO A 133 14.64 -17.11 -20.17
CA PRO A 133 14.10 -18.28 -19.46
C PRO A 133 13.44 -17.94 -18.12
N PHE A 134 13.74 -16.76 -17.56
CA PHE A 134 13.09 -16.25 -16.34
C PHE A 134 11.89 -15.34 -16.64
N PHE A 135 11.47 -15.18 -17.90
CA PHE A 135 10.35 -14.30 -18.25
C PHE A 135 9.09 -14.59 -17.42
N ILE A 136 8.59 -15.83 -17.49
CA ILE A 136 7.34 -16.19 -16.79
C ILE A 136 7.48 -16.02 -15.27
N PRO A 137 8.51 -16.58 -14.60
CA PRO A 137 8.71 -16.34 -13.16
C PRO A 137 8.80 -14.86 -12.81
N LYS A 138 9.49 -14.03 -13.60
CA LYS A 138 9.60 -12.59 -13.33
C LYS A 138 8.29 -11.83 -13.50
N MET A 139 7.38 -12.32 -14.33
CA MET A 139 6.17 -11.60 -14.70
C MET A 139 5.02 -11.83 -13.70
N ILE A 140 4.82 -13.07 -13.26
CA ILE A 140 3.65 -13.45 -12.48
C ILE A 140 3.67 -12.81 -11.08
N ALA A 141 2.55 -12.27 -10.62
CA ALA A 141 2.47 -11.54 -9.35
C ALA A 141 2.81 -12.40 -8.13
N ASP A 142 2.50 -13.70 -8.18
CA ASP A 142 2.75 -14.67 -7.11
C ASP A 142 4.22 -15.05 -6.94
N ILE A 143 5.13 -14.59 -7.82
CA ILE A 143 6.55 -14.86 -7.62
C ILE A 143 7.13 -14.15 -6.40
N ALA A 144 6.61 -12.97 -6.02
CA ALA A 144 7.08 -12.24 -4.85
C ALA A 144 6.93 -13.05 -3.54
N PRO A 145 5.73 -13.53 -3.17
CA PRO A 145 5.58 -14.37 -1.98
C PRO A 145 6.32 -15.71 -2.12
N GLY A 146 6.44 -16.25 -3.34
CA GLY A 146 7.30 -17.40 -3.65
C GLY A 146 8.77 -17.20 -3.29
N MET A 147 9.36 -16.08 -3.72
CA MET A 147 10.77 -15.73 -3.47
C MET A 147 11.05 -15.45 -1.99
N ILE A 148 10.13 -14.77 -1.30
CA ILE A 148 10.21 -14.55 0.16
C ILE A 148 10.19 -15.88 0.90
N SER A 149 9.25 -16.77 0.55
CA SER A 149 9.15 -18.12 1.13
C SER A 149 10.43 -18.93 0.91
N ILE A 150 10.98 -18.93 -0.31
CA ILE A 150 12.22 -19.64 -0.65
C ILE A 150 13.40 -19.11 0.17
N LYS A 151 13.56 -17.78 0.26
CA LYS A 151 14.68 -17.15 0.97
C LYS A 151 14.73 -17.55 2.45
N TYR A 152 13.58 -17.51 3.12
CA TYR A 152 13.50 -17.75 4.56
C TYR A 152 13.18 -19.20 4.94
N GLY A 153 12.82 -20.03 3.96
CA GLY A 153 12.38 -21.41 4.18
C GLY A 153 11.02 -21.52 4.85
N PHE A 154 10.15 -20.51 4.68
CA PHE A 154 8.79 -20.47 5.21
C PHE A 154 7.87 -21.41 4.40
N ARG A 155 7.13 -22.28 5.09
CA ARG A 155 6.39 -23.41 4.50
C ARG A 155 4.89 -23.38 4.82
N GLY A 156 4.38 -22.30 5.41
CA GLY A 156 2.96 -22.06 5.59
C GLY A 156 2.25 -21.64 4.29
N PRO A 157 1.02 -21.10 4.38
CA PRO A 157 0.27 -20.58 3.23
C PRO A 157 1.11 -19.59 2.40
N ASN A 158 1.14 -19.77 1.07
CA ASN A 158 1.96 -18.98 0.16
C ASN A 158 1.20 -18.67 -1.14
N PHE A 159 0.78 -17.42 -1.33
CA PHE A 159 0.10 -16.97 -2.56
C PHE A 159 0.09 -15.43 -2.66
N ALA A 160 -0.35 -14.91 -3.81
CA ALA A 160 -0.57 -13.48 -4.01
C ALA A 160 -2.05 -13.12 -4.17
N THR A 161 -2.43 -11.96 -3.64
CA THR A 161 -3.72 -11.32 -3.89
C THR A 161 -3.58 -10.30 -5.01
N VAL A 162 -4.56 -10.24 -5.91
CA VAL A 162 -4.61 -9.29 -7.03
C VAL A 162 -6.00 -8.66 -7.11
N SER A 163 -6.10 -7.43 -6.63
CA SER A 163 -7.34 -6.63 -6.58
C SER A 163 -7.03 -5.15 -6.90
N ALA A 164 -6.21 -4.93 -7.93
CA ALA A 164 -5.71 -3.62 -8.33
C ALA A 164 -5.08 -2.87 -7.15
N CYS A 165 -5.53 -1.65 -6.86
CA CYS A 165 -4.99 -0.82 -5.77
C CYS A 165 -5.16 -1.47 -4.38
N ALA A 166 -6.20 -2.30 -4.19
CA ALA A 166 -6.50 -2.95 -2.91
C ALA A 166 -5.66 -4.21 -2.65
N SER A 167 -4.79 -4.62 -3.58
CA SER A 167 -4.09 -5.92 -3.54
C SER A 167 -3.39 -6.18 -2.21
N SER A 168 -2.52 -5.29 -1.74
CA SER A 168 -1.83 -5.47 -0.46
C SER A 168 -2.74 -5.36 0.76
N ALA A 169 -3.82 -4.57 0.68
CA ALA A 169 -4.77 -4.49 1.77
C ALA A 169 -5.54 -5.81 1.92
N ASN A 170 -5.94 -6.42 0.80
CA ASN A 170 -6.47 -7.78 0.76
C ASN A 170 -5.46 -8.80 1.31
N ALA A 171 -4.17 -8.69 0.97
CA ALA A 171 -3.13 -9.58 1.49
C ALA A 171 -3.02 -9.52 3.02
N ILE A 172 -3.11 -8.32 3.60
CA ILE A 172 -3.07 -8.12 5.06
C ILE A 172 -4.32 -8.72 5.72
N ILE A 173 -5.51 -8.51 5.13
CA ILE A 173 -6.77 -9.06 5.65
C ILE A 173 -6.78 -10.60 5.57
N ASP A 174 -6.28 -11.18 4.48
CA ASP A 174 -6.13 -12.62 4.37
C ASP A 174 -5.13 -13.14 5.42
N ALA A 175 -3.95 -12.52 5.54
CA ALA A 175 -2.95 -12.90 6.55
C ALA A 175 -3.51 -12.86 7.99
N LEU A 176 -4.28 -11.81 8.31
CA LEU A 176 -5.02 -11.69 9.56
C LEU A 176 -5.96 -12.88 9.78
N ASN A 177 -6.72 -13.26 8.75
CA ASN A 177 -7.68 -14.36 8.84
C ASN A 177 -7.00 -15.74 8.90
N TYR A 178 -5.92 -15.98 8.17
CA TYR A 178 -5.16 -17.24 8.27
C TYR A 178 -4.57 -17.44 9.67
N ILE A 179 -4.12 -16.37 10.33
CA ILE A 179 -3.73 -16.45 11.76
C ILE A 179 -4.97 -16.66 12.63
N ARG A 180 -6.05 -15.90 12.48
CA ARG A 180 -7.28 -16.12 13.30
C ARG A 180 -7.83 -17.53 13.22
N LEU A 181 -7.76 -18.16 12.05
CA LEU A 181 -8.27 -19.50 11.76
C LEU A 181 -7.36 -20.64 12.24
N GLY A 182 -6.14 -20.36 12.71
CA GLY A 182 -5.25 -21.41 13.19
C GLY A 182 -4.22 -21.90 12.17
N TYR A 183 -4.22 -21.42 10.92
CA TYR A 183 -3.37 -21.97 9.85
C TYR A 183 -1.89 -21.56 9.94
N SER A 184 -1.60 -20.39 10.52
CA SER A 184 -0.23 -19.86 10.69
C SER A 184 -0.10 -19.15 12.04
N ASP A 185 1.08 -19.14 12.63
CA ASP A 185 1.37 -18.30 13.79
C ASP A 185 2.00 -16.97 13.37
N ILE A 186 2.70 -16.95 12.24
CA ILE A 186 3.33 -15.77 11.65
C ILE A 186 2.96 -15.68 10.18
N MET A 187 2.72 -14.47 9.68
CA MET A 187 2.56 -14.18 8.27
C MET A 187 3.45 -13.01 7.87
N VAL A 188 4.29 -13.22 6.85
CA VAL A 188 4.87 -12.11 6.10
C VAL A 188 3.81 -11.62 5.12
N THR A 189 3.36 -10.38 5.27
CA THR A 189 2.34 -9.81 4.40
C THR A 189 2.69 -8.40 3.96
N GLY A 190 2.05 -7.91 2.90
CA GLY A 190 2.30 -6.58 2.38
C GLY A 190 2.03 -6.49 0.90
N GLY A 191 2.77 -5.64 0.21
CA GLY A 191 2.74 -5.58 -1.24
C GLY A 191 3.87 -4.76 -1.84
N SER A 192 4.06 -4.94 -3.14
CA SER A 192 5.11 -4.29 -3.91
C SER A 192 4.63 -4.00 -5.33
N GLU A 193 5.00 -2.84 -5.87
CA GLU A 193 4.70 -2.48 -7.24
C GLU A 193 5.85 -1.70 -7.87
N ALA A 194 6.15 -2.00 -9.13
CA ALA A 194 7.06 -1.26 -10.00
C ALA A 194 6.27 -0.69 -11.20
N GLY A 195 5.25 0.12 -10.90
CA GLY A 195 4.29 0.61 -11.89
C GLY A 195 4.82 1.67 -12.87
N VAL A 196 6.03 2.20 -12.66
CA VAL A 196 6.64 3.26 -13.48
C VAL A 196 7.32 2.64 -14.71
N ALA A 197 6.50 2.18 -15.66
CA ALA A 197 6.93 1.59 -16.94
C ALA A 197 6.15 2.22 -18.11
N LYS A 198 6.70 2.16 -19.33
CA LYS A 198 6.11 2.77 -20.54
C LYS A 198 4.65 2.33 -20.76
N ALA A 199 4.40 1.02 -20.67
CA ALA A 199 3.07 0.44 -20.87
C ALA A 199 2.07 0.91 -19.81
N SER A 200 2.51 1.03 -18.56
CA SER A 200 1.69 1.52 -17.45
C SER A 200 1.36 2.99 -17.62
N ILE A 201 2.36 3.86 -17.74
CA ILE A 201 2.15 5.31 -17.90
C ILE A 201 1.29 5.60 -19.13
N GLY A 202 1.58 4.95 -20.27
CA GLY A 202 0.78 5.06 -21.49
C GLY A 202 -0.66 4.57 -21.31
N GLY A 203 -0.86 3.43 -20.66
CA GLY A 203 -2.19 2.86 -20.40
C GLY A 203 -3.04 3.74 -19.49
N PHE A 204 -2.50 4.20 -18.37
CA PHE A 204 -3.22 5.09 -17.46
C PHE A 204 -3.44 6.50 -18.06
N ASN A 205 -2.55 7.00 -18.92
CA ASN A 205 -2.79 8.21 -19.70
C ASN A 205 -3.93 8.04 -20.72
N ALA A 206 -4.07 6.88 -21.35
CA ALA A 206 -5.13 6.60 -22.32
C ALA A 206 -6.52 6.63 -21.67
N MET A 207 -6.63 6.25 -20.39
CA MET A 207 -7.86 6.34 -19.61
C MET A 207 -8.00 7.64 -18.80
N HIS A 208 -7.11 8.63 -19.01
CA HIS A 208 -7.15 9.92 -18.32
C HIS A 208 -7.09 9.84 -16.78
N ALA A 209 -6.40 8.83 -16.24
CA ALA A 209 -6.34 8.63 -14.79
C ALA A 209 -5.16 9.33 -14.11
N LEU A 210 -4.08 9.63 -14.88
CA LEU A 210 -2.89 10.32 -14.36
C LEU A 210 -3.03 11.84 -14.47
N SER A 211 -2.51 12.53 -13.46
CA SER A 211 -2.25 13.96 -13.54
C SER A 211 -1.30 14.28 -14.70
N VAL A 212 -1.52 15.43 -15.35
CA VAL A 212 -0.69 15.92 -16.47
C VAL A 212 0.04 17.22 -16.14
N ARG A 213 0.15 17.55 -14.85
CA ARG A 213 0.85 18.73 -14.30
C ARG A 213 2.38 18.61 -14.39
N ASN A 214 2.90 18.54 -15.61
CA ASN A 214 4.33 18.35 -15.86
C ASN A 214 5.18 19.57 -15.47
N ASP A 215 4.57 20.76 -15.40
CA ASP A 215 5.19 22.03 -15.02
C ASP A 215 5.49 22.13 -13.52
N ASP A 216 4.72 21.43 -12.68
CA ASP A 216 4.96 21.33 -11.24
C ASP A 216 4.64 19.94 -10.67
N PRO A 217 5.49 18.93 -10.95
CA PRO A 217 5.27 17.56 -10.49
C PRO A 217 5.11 17.43 -8.98
N LYS A 218 5.81 18.26 -8.21
CA LYS A 218 5.85 18.16 -6.75
C LYS A 218 4.49 18.44 -6.11
N THR A 219 3.65 19.24 -6.77
CA THR A 219 2.31 19.58 -6.31
C THR A 219 1.20 18.83 -7.05
N ALA A 220 1.54 17.94 -7.99
CA ALA A 220 0.57 17.23 -8.81
C ALA A 220 -0.35 16.31 -7.99
N SER A 221 0.19 15.58 -7.01
CA SER A 221 -0.64 14.82 -6.06
C SER A 221 -1.14 15.74 -4.96
N ARG A 222 -2.40 16.15 -5.08
CA ARG A 222 -3.09 17.09 -4.20
C ARG A 222 -4.48 16.56 -3.80
N PRO A 223 -4.54 15.47 -3.02
CA PRO A 223 -5.82 14.93 -2.57
C PRO A 223 -6.69 16.03 -1.94
N PHE A 224 -7.98 16.01 -2.23
CA PHE A 224 -8.99 16.95 -1.73
C PHE A 224 -8.88 18.41 -2.21
N ASP A 225 -7.82 18.76 -2.94
CA ASP A 225 -7.67 20.09 -3.54
C ASP A 225 -8.59 20.25 -4.75
N LYS A 226 -9.20 21.41 -4.92
CA LYS A 226 -10.10 21.71 -6.05
C LYS A 226 -9.45 21.47 -7.41
N ASP A 227 -8.15 21.71 -7.54
CA ASP A 227 -7.43 21.69 -8.81
C ASP A 227 -6.75 20.33 -9.08
N ARG A 228 -7.18 19.26 -8.40
CA ARG A 228 -6.73 17.88 -8.65
C ARG A 228 -7.20 17.37 -10.01
N ASP A 229 -6.30 16.75 -10.76
CA ASP A 229 -6.54 16.35 -12.17
C ASP A 229 -6.26 14.87 -12.45
N GLY A 230 -5.98 14.07 -11.42
CA GLY A 230 -5.65 12.65 -11.55
C GLY A 230 -4.62 12.22 -10.52
N PHE A 231 -4.42 10.91 -10.39
CA PHE A 231 -3.42 10.40 -9.46
C PHE A 231 -2.00 10.56 -10.03
N VAL A 232 -0.99 10.53 -9.17
CA VAL A 232 0.42 10.49 -9.56
C VAL A 232 0.93 9.07 -9.39
N MET A 233 1.46 8.46 -10.44
CA MET A 233 2.01 7.09 -10.37
C MET A 233 3.18 7.03 -9.38
N GLY A 234 3.20 6.02 -8.51
CA GLY A 234 4.34 5.72 -7.66
C GLY A 234 4.74 4.25 -7.72
N GLU A 235 5.89 3.95 -7.16
CA GLU A 235 6.41 2.60 -7.00
C GLU A 235 7.01 2.40 -5.59
N GLY A 236 7.06 1.16 -5.13
CA GLY A 236 7.56 0.84 -3.82
C GLY A 236 7.04 -0.47 -3.24
N ALA A 237 7.35 -0.71 -1.98
CA ALA A 237 6.88 -1.84 -1.22
C ALA A 237 6.70 -1.51 0.26
N GLY A 238 5.73 -2.17 0.88
CA GLY A 238 5.53 -2.20 2.32
C GLY A 238 5.39 -3.64 2.78
N ALA A 239 6.03 -3.99 3.89
CA ALA A 239 5.97 -5.31 4.52
C ALA A 239 5.57 -5.19 5.99
N LEU A 240 4.73 -6.11 6.45
CA LEU A 240 4.37 -6.29 7.84
C LEU A 240 4.58 -7.75 8.23
N ILE A 241 5.10 -7.97 9.43
CA ILE A 241 5.08 -9.28 10.09
C ILE A 241 3.86 -9.29 11.01
N LEU A 242 2.84 -10.05 10.62
CA LEU A 242 1.70 -10.33 11.47
C LEU A 242 1.96 -11.60 12.27
N GLU A 243 1.56 -11.60 13.52
CA GLU A 243 1.85 -12.69 14.44
C GLU A 243 0.71 -12.90 15.41
N SER A 244 0.40 -14.15 15.78
CA SER A 244 -0.55 -14.39 16.86
C SER A 244 -0.02 -13.81 18.15
N LEU A 245 -0.89 -13.16 18.93
CA LEU A 245 -0.50 -12.50 20.16
C LEU A 245 0.21 -13.46 21.13
N GLU A 246 -0.29 -14.70 21.25
CA GLU A 246 0.28 -15.70 22.13
C GLU A 246 1.71 -16.07 21.69
N HIS A 247 1.96 -16.21 20.39
CA HIS A 247 3.28 -16.51 19.86
C HIS A 247 4.23 -15.32 20.06
N ALA A 248 3.79 -14.10 19.73
CA ALA A 248 4.55 -12.88 19.93
C ALA A 248 4.98 -12.69 21.40
N GLN A 249 4.05 -12.90 22.34
CA GLN A 249 4.33 -12.84 23.78
C GLN A 249 5.32 -13.92 24.23
N SER A 250 5.17 -15.16 23.74
CA SER A 250 6.04 -16.27 24.13
C SER A 250 7.52 -16.05 23.80
N ARG A 251 7.81 -15.29 22.74
CA ARG A 251 9.18 -14.94 22.32
C ARG A 251 9.61 -13.53 22.75
N GLY A 252 8.79 -12.81 23.51
CA GLY A 252 9.09 -11.44 23.95
C GLY A 252 9.20 -10.43 22.80
N ALA A 253 8.38 -10.59 21.76
CA ALA A 253 8.40 -9.70 20.60
C ALA A 253 8.07 -8.25 20.97
N ASN A 254 8.71 -7.30 20.28
CA ASN A 254 8.23 -5.93 20.27
C ASN A 254 6.93 -5.86 19.45
N ILE A 255 5.88 -5.25 19.99
CA ILE A 255 4.58 -5.13 19.33
C ILE A 255 4.32 -3.67 18.99
N TYR A 256 4.04 -3.39 17.71
CA TYR A 256 3.68 -2.06 17.24
C TYR A 256 2.21 -1.72 17.52
N ALA A 257 1.31 -2.62 17.14
CA ALA A 257 -0.14 -2.47 17.25
C ALA A 257 -0.83 -3.84 17.09
N GLU A 258 -2.08 -3.92 17.51
CA GLU A 258 -3.00 -5.01 17.14
C GLU A 258 -3.63 -4.73 15.76
N VAL A 259 -3.78 -5.76 14.94
CA VAL A 259 -4.63 -5.72 13.74
C VAL A 259 -6.03 -6.13 14.16
N ALA A 260 -6.84 -5.14 14.50
CA ALA A 260 -8.13 -5.33 15.14
C ALA A 260 -9.19 -5.86 14.18
N GLY A 261 -9.20 -5.41 12.92
CA GLY A 261 -10.20 -5.83 11.95
C GLY A 261 -9.83 -5.60 10.50
N GLY A 262 -10.56 -6.30 9.61
CA GLY A 262 -10.47 -6.15 8.17
C GLY A 262 -11.87 -6.10 7.55
N GLY A 263 -12.14 -5.04 6.79
CA GLY A 263 -13.37 -4.88 6.01
C GLY A 263 -13.12 -5.13 4.53
N LEU A 264 -14.06 -5.82 3.88
CA LEU A 264 -14.09 -6.05 2.44
C LEU A 264 -15.47 -5.70 1.90
N SER A 265 -15.53 -5.07 0.74
CA SER A 265 -16.78 -4.86 -0.01
C SER A 265 -16.50 -4.75 -1.52
N ALA A 266 -17.55 -4.66 -2.31
CA ALA A 266 -17.45 -4.37 -3.73
C ALA A 266 -18.45 -3.28 -4.13
N ASP A 267 -18.07 -2.43 -5.08
CA ASP A 267 -18.97 -1.40 -5.61
C ASP A 267 -20.06 -1.98 -6.52
N ALA A 268 -19.76 -3.06 -7.24
CA ALA A 268 -20.62 -3.66 -8.26
C ALA A 268 -21.20 -2.63 -9.26
N HIS A 269 -20.38 -1.64 -9.64
CA HIS A 269 -20.83 -0.44 -10.38
C HIS A 269 -20.14 -0.25 -11.73
N HIS A 270 -18.85 0.04 -11.74
CA HIS A 270 -18.06 0.30 -12.94
C HIS A 270 -16.68 -0.32 -12.80
N ILE A 271 -16.03 -0.62 -13.93
CA ILE A 271 -14.68 -1.21 -13.95
C ILE A 271 -13.57 -0.29 -13.41
N THR A 272 -13.84 1.00 -13.21
CA THR A 272 -12.82 2.02 -12.87
C THR A 272 -13.38 3.19 -12.06
N ALA A 273 -14.60 3.64 -12.33
CA ALA A 273 -15.23 4.70 -11.55
C ALA A 273 -15.81 4.13 -10.23
N PRO A 274 -15.62 4.82 -9.10
CA PRO A 274 -16.23 4.40 -7.84
C PRO A 274 -17.75 4.57 -7.90
N HIS A 275 -18.47 3.89 -7.01
CA HIS A 275 -19.90 4.15 -6.85
C HIS A 275 -20.12 5.63 -6.44
N PRO A 276 -20.94 6.44 -7.14
CA PRO A 276 -21.08 7.88 -6.90
C PRO A 276 -21.61 8.22 -5.51
N GLU A 277 -22.47 7.35 -4.96
CA GLU A 277 -22.97 7.48 -3.58
C GLU A 277 -22.03 6.91 -2.51
N GLY A 278 -20.84 6.41 -2.88
CA GLY A 278 -19.88 5.87 -1.92
C GLY A 278 -20.30 4.55 -1.26
N LEU A 279 -21.32 3.83 -1.76
CA LEU A 279 -21.90 2.66 -1.07
C LEU A 279 -20.90 1.57 -0.70
N GLY A 280 -19.97 1.24 -1.60
CA GLY A 280 -18.92 0.27 -1.31
C GLY A 280 -17.91 0.78 -0.29
N ALA A 281 -17.54 2.06 -0.36
CA ALA A 281 -16.68 2.71 0.63
C ALA A 281 -17.34 2.79 2.02
N THR A 282 -18.65 3.06 2.10
CA THR A 282 -19.42 3.00 3.36
C THR A 282 -19.42 1.56 3.90
N SER A 283 -19.80 0.59 3.07
CA SER A 283 -19.91 -0.82 3.47
C SER A 283 -18.59 -1.39 3.96
N VAL A 284 -17.46 -1.05 3.31
CA VAL A 284 -16.15 -1.59 3.72
C VAL A 284 -15.71 -1.06 5.08
N MET A 285 -15.99 0.22 5.36
CA MET A 285 -15.66 0.82 6.66
C MET A 285 -16.55 0.26 7.77
N GLU A 286 -17.86 0.12 7.53
CA GLU A 286 -18.78 -0.52 8.47
C GLU A 286 -18.40 -1.98 8.75
N ASN A 287 -18.06 -2.75 7.70
CA ASN A 287 -17.57 -4.13 7.85
C ASN A 287 -16.28 -4.19 8.68
N CYS A 288 -15.36 -3.23 8.49
CA CYS A 288 -14.11 -3.17 9.24
C CYS A 288 -14.35 -2.87 10.72
N ILE A 289 -15.21 -1.89 11.03
CA ILE A 289 -15.60 -1.53 12.40
C ILE A 289 -16.28 -2.73 13.09
N ALA A 290 -17.21 -3.39 12.39
CA ALA A 290 -17.89 -4.57 12.90
C ALA A 290 -16.92 -5.75 13.14
N ASP A 291 -15.99 -5.99 12.23
CA ASP A 291 -14.98 -7.05 12.38
C ASP A 291 -14.03 -6.77 13.56
N ALA A 292 -13.69 -5.50 13.79
CA ALA A 292 -12.84 -5.06 14.90
C ALA A 292 -13.55 -5.06 16.25
N GLY A 293 -14.89 -5.01 16.27
CA GLY A 293 -15.67 -4.95 17.51
C GLY A 293 -15.46 -3.65 18.28
N VAL A 294 -15.14 -2.55 17.59
CA VAL A 294 -14.99 -1.21 18.19
C VAL A 294 -16.20 -0.32 17.88
N GLY A 295 -16.40 0.75 18.64
CA GLY A 295 -17.38 1.77 18.35
C GLY A 295 -16.90 2.74 17.26
N ILE A 296 -17.84 3.34 16.53
CA ILE A 296 -17.56 4.41 15.54
C ILE A 296 -16.77 5.55 16.19
N THR A 297 -17.12 5.90 17.43
CA THR A 297 -16.48 6.97 18.20
C THR A 297 -15.09 6.63 18.75
N ASP A 298 -14.65 5.38 18.61
CA ASP A 298 -13.31 4.97 19.05
C ASP A 298 -12.27 5.25 17.96
N VAL A 299 -12.67 5.48 16.71
CA VAL A 299 -11.75 5.70 15.59
C VAL A 299 -11.16 7.10 15.68
N ASP A 300 -9.84 7.19 15.78
CA ASP A 300 -9.10 8.44 15.96
C ASP A 300 -8.59 9.01 14.64
N ALA A 301 -8.09 8.13 13.79
CA ALA A 301 -7.42 8.53 12.56
C ALA A 301 -7.78 7.62 11.38
N ILE A 302 -7.84 8.20 10.19
CA ILE A 302 -8.00 7.47 8.93
C ILE A 302 -6.93 7.91 7.95
N ASN A 303 -6.13 6.95 7.48
CA ASN A 303 -5.37 7.11 6.25
C ASN A 303 -6.28 6.69 5.09
N MET A 304 -6.79 7.69 4.37
CA MET A 304 -7.73 7.52 3.27
C MET A 304 -7.06 6.91 2.05
N HIS A 305 -7.89 6.39 1.14
CA HIS A 305 -7.42 6.06 -0.18
C HIS A 305 -7.00 7.33 -0.95
N GLY A 306 -7.79 8.41 -0.91
CA GLY A 306 -7.43 9.78 -1.31
C GLY A 306 -6.43 9.89 -2.47
N THR A 307 -6.85 9.54 -3.68
CA THR A 307 -5.95 9.38 -4.84
C THR A 307 -5.66 10.67 -5.59
N SER A 308 -6.24 11.80 -5.19
CA SER A 308 -6.20 13.04 -5.97
C SER A 308 -6.98 12.94 -7.28
N THR A 309 -8.03 12.11 -7.30
CA THR A 309 -8.95 12.02 -8.43
C THR A 309 -10.22 12.80 -8.15
N PRO A 310 -10.83 13.47 -9.17
CA PRO A 310 -12.04 14.26 -8.95
C PRO A 310 -13.19 13.45 -8.34
N LEU A 311 -13.42 12.24 -8.83
CA LEU A 311 -14.50 11.36 -8.37
C LEU A 311 -14.18 10.63 -7.06
N GLY A 312 -12.97 10.07 -6.94
CA GLY A 312 -12.59 9.22 -5.81
C GLY A 312 -12.59 9.98 -4.48
N ASP A 313 -11.95 11.15 -4.45
CA ASP A 313 -11.81 11.94 -3.22
C ASP A 313 -13.17 12.41 -2.69
N VAL A 314 -14.12 12.75 -3.58
CA VAL A 314 -15.48 13.14 -3.21
C VAL A 314 -16.28 11.95 -2.71
N ALA A 315 -16.24 10.82 -3.42
CA ALA A 315 -16.98 9.61 -3.04
C ALA A 315 -16.52 9.07 -1.67
N GLU A 316 -15.21 9.06 -1.41
CA GLU A 316 -14.67 8.62 -0.11
C GLU A 316 -15.05 9.59 1.01
N THR A 317 -14.98 10.90 0.76
CA THR A 317 -15.39 11.92 1.76
C THR A 317 -16.87 11.80 2.12
N LYS A 318 -17.73 11.52 1.12
CA LYS A 318 -19.16 11.27 1.35
C LYS A 318 -19.37 10.03 2.22
N ALA A 319 -18.70 8.93 1.89
CA ALA A 319 -18.78 7.70 2.68
C ALA A 319 -18.32 7.90 4.13
N LEU A 320 -17.28 8.71 4.37
CA LEU A 320 -16.86 9.05 5.74
C LEU A 320 -17.95 9.77 6.53
N LYS A 321 -18.68 10.70 5.90
CA LYS A 321 -19.78 11.43 6.53
C LYS A 321 -20.94 10.50 6.86
N ASP A 322 -21.24 9.55 5.99
CA ASP A 322 -22.31 8.57 6.20
C ASP A 322 -21.97 7.61 7.35
N VAL A 323 -20.73 7.15 7.46
CA VAL A 323 -20.28 6.21 8.52
C VAL A 323 -20.09 6.91 9.87
N PHE A 324 -19.35 8.02 9.89
CA PHE A 324 -18.89 8.63 11.16
C PHE A 324 -19.79 9.76 11.66
N GLY A 325 -20.68 10.30 10.82
CA GLY A 325 -21.62 11.35 11.22
C GLY A 325 -20.94 12.55 11.88
N LYS A 326 -21.29 12.84 13.14
CA LYS A 326 -20.68 13.95 13.90
C LYS A 326 -19.26 13.65 14.36
N HIS A 327 -18.92 12.38 14.62
CA HIS A 327 -17.60 11.97 15.09
C HIS A 327 -16.50 12.31 14.07
N LEU A 328 -16.86 12.38 12.79
CA LEU A 328 -15.96 12.76 11.69
C LEU A 328 -15.16 14.05 11.97
N TYR A 329 -15.77 15.02 12.65
CA TYR A 329 -15.14 16.31 12.92
C TYR A 329 -14.17 16.29 14.11
N ASP A 330 -14.17 15.22 14.90
CA ASP A 330 -13.26 15.00 16.03
C ASP A 330 -12.04 14.14 15.65
N MET A 331 -11.99 13.65 14.40
CA MET A 331 -10.98 12.74 13.88
C MET A 331 -9.85 13.47 13.13
N ASN A 332 -8.73 12.77 12.92
CA ASN A 332 -7.70 13.19 11.98
C ASN A 332 -7.73 12.32 10.73
N ILE A 333 -7.81 12.95 9.57
CA ILE A 333 -7.85 12.26 8.29
C ILE A 333 -6.63 12.70 7.49
N ASN A 334 -6.02 11.80 6.72
CA ASN A 334 -4.99 12.18 5.77
C ASN A 334 -5.02 11.33 4.50
N SER A 335 -4.28 11.76 3.48
CA SER A 335 -3.84 10.90 2.38
C SER A 335 -2.33 11.03 2.20
N THR A 336 -1.61 9.97 2.54
CA THR A 336 -0.15 9.92 2.36
C THR A 336 0.26 9.81 0.89
N LYS A 337 -0.68 9.52 -0.03
CA LYS A 337 -0.44 9.55 -1.48
C LYS A 337 -0.05 10.92 -1.98
N SER A 338 -0.44 11.99 -1.27
CA SER A 338 0.05 13.35 -1.51
C SER A 338 1.59 13.45 -1.54
N MET A 339 2.28 12.57 -0.79
CA MET A 339 3.74 12.49 -0.73
C MET A 339 4.29 11.33 -1.55
N THR A 340 3.72 10.13 -1.41
CA THR A 340 4.25 8.91 -2.02
C THR A 340 3.83 8.72 -3.48
N GLY A 341 2.85 9.49 -3.96
CA GLY A 341 2.06 9.08 -5.12
C GLY A 341 1.25 7.81 -4.82
N HIS A 342 0.63 7.27 -5.86
CA HIS A 342 -0.15 6.05 -5.79
C HIS A 342 0.69 4.83 -6.18
N LEU A 343 1.08 4.03 -5.19
CA LEU A 343 1.89 2.81 -5.35
C LEU A 343 1.09 1.58 -5.84
N LEU A 344 -0.08 1.81 -6.47
CA LEU A 344 -1.00 0.78 -6.95
C LEU A 344 -1.18 -0.35 -5.92
N GLY A 345 -0.82 -1.59 -6.26
CA GLY A 345 -1.01 -2.76 -5.41
C GLY A 345 -0.17 -2.80 -4.14
N ALA A 346 0.82 -1.90 -3.96
CA ALA A 346 1.58 -1.75 -2.72
C ALA A 346 1.05 -0.66 -1.78
N ALA A 347 0.12 0.17 -2.27
CA ALA A 347 -0.39 1.35 -1.54
C ALA A 347 -0.94 0.98 -0.16
N GLY A 348 -1.81 -0.03 -0.09
CA GLY A 348 -2.43 -0.43 1.16
C GLY A 348 -1.44 -0.89 2.24
N ALA A 349 -0.30 -1.50 1.87
CA ALA A 349 0.72 -1.90 2.84
C ALA A 349 1.51 -0.70 3.37
N VAL A 350 1.90 0.21 2.49
CA VAL A 350 2.62 1.45 2.88
C VAL A 350 1.72 2.35 3.73
N GLU A 351 0.44 2.44 3.40
CA GLU A 351 -0.56 3.19 4.16
C GLU A 351 -0.89 2.55 5.51
N ALA A 352 -0.98 1.22 5.57
CA ALA A 352 -1.09 0.48 6.82
C ALA A 352 0.10 0.75 7.76
N ILE A 353 1.33 0.75 7.23
CA ILE A 353 2.52 1.10 8.02
C ILE A 353 2.43 2.54 8.54
N SER A 354 1.95 3.49 7.74
CA SER A 354 1.71 4.86 8.21
C SER A 354 0.71 4.91 9.37
N SER A 355 -0.39 4.15 9.30
CA SER A 355 -1.38 4.09 10.39
C SER A 355 -0.81 3.46 11.66
N VAL A 356 -0.05 2.37 11.53
CA VAL A 356 0.66 1.71 12.65
C VAL A 356 1.68 2.66 13.31
N LEU A 357 2.45 3.39 12.51
CA LEU A 357 3.42 4.38 13.01
C LEU A 357 2.74 5.59 13.65
N SER A 358 1.56 5.98 13.16
CA SER A 358 0.76 7.05 13.76
C SER A 358 0.30 6.67 15.18
N ILE A 359 -0.11 5.41 15.39
CA ILE A 359 -0.40 4.85 16.72
C ILE A 359 0.86 4.88 17.60
N LYS A 360 1.99 4.38 17.08
CA LYS A 360 3.25 4.28 17.84
C LYS A 360 3.77 5.65 18.29
N HIS A 361 3.66 6.66 17.43
CA HIS A 361 4.29 7.96 17.64
C HIS A 361 3.33 9.05 18.12
N GLY A 362 2.01 8.83 18.06
CA GLY A 362 1.02 9.83 18.43
C GLY A 362 1.03 11.05 17.50
N ILE A 363 1.24 10.82 16.20
CA ILE A 363 1.32 11.86 15.17
C ILE A 363 0.65 11.36 13.90
N VAL A 364 -0.21 12.17 13.28
CA VAL A 364 -0.81 11.90 11.97
C VAL A 364 -0.04 12.68 10.90
N PRO A 365 0.51 12.02 9.86
CA PRO A 365 1.18 12.68 8.73
C PRO A 365 0.26 13.64 7.97
N PRO A 366 0.82 14.64 7.26
CA PRO A 366 0.01 15.59 6.51
C PRO A 366 -0.59 15.00 5.25
N THR A 367 -1.67 15.63 4.77
CA THR A 367 -1.99 15.67 3.34
C THR A 367 -1.37 16.93 2.75
N ILE A 368 -0.28 16.81 2.00
CA ILE A 368 0.39 17.98 1.41
C ILE A 368 -0.32 18.47 0.13
N ASN A 369 0.11 19.64 -0.37
CA ASN A 369 -0.31 20.24 -1.64
C ASN A 369 -1.77 20.74 -1.69
N HIS A 370 -2.49 20.81 -0.57
CA HIS A 370 -3.79 21.47 -0.52
C HIS A 370 -3.62 23.00 -0.44
N GLN A 371 -4.13 23.71 -1.44
CA GLN A 371 -4.05 25.16 -1.61
C GLN A 371 -5.44 25.78 -1.80
N THR A 372 -6.32 25.11 -2.54
CA THR A 372 -7.63 25.61 -2.95
C THR A 372 -8.74 24.69 -2.45
N ALA A 373 -9.66 25.23 -1.65
CA ALA A 373 -10.80 24.48 -1.15
C ALA A 373 -11.74 24.04 -2.29
N ASP A 374 -12.16 22.78 -2.27
CA ASP A 374 -13.21 22.23 -3.13
C ASP A 374 -14.59 22.45 -2.48
N GLU A 375 -15.55 23.00 -3.23
CA GLU A 375 -16.92 23.23 -2.76
C GLU A 375 -17.71 21.94 -2.48
N ASN A 376 -17.25 20.81 -3.03
CA ASN A 376 -17.84 19.49 -2.82
C ASN A 376 -17.31 18.78 -1.57
N ILE A 377 -16.32 19.37 -0.88
CA ILE A 377 -15.68 18.80 0.30
C ILE A 377 -15.99 19.68 1.50
N ASP A 378 -16.48 19.07 2.58
CA ASP A 378 -16.84 19.79 3.79
C ASP A 378 -15.57 20.34 4.47
N PRO A 379 -15.38 21.68 4.54
CA PRO A 379 -14.13 22.27 5.03
C PRO A 379 -13.93 22.09 6.54
N LYS A 380 -14.92 21.57 7.27
CA LYS A 380 -14.82 21.28 8.70
C LYS A 380 -14.08 19.97 8.98
N ILE A 381 -13.95 19.09 7.98
CA ILE A 381 -13.24 17.82 8.14
C ILE A 381 -11.75 18.10 8.27
N ASN A 382 -11.10 17.55 9.30
CA ASN A 382 -9.67 17.72 9.50
C ASN A 382 -8.86 16.73 8.65
N PHE A 383 -8.61 17.09 7.39
CA PHE A 383 -7.76 16.33 6.45
C PHE A 383 -6.24 16.48 6.71
N THR A 384 -5.86 17.00 7.88
CA THR A 384 -4.46 17.15 8.29
C THR A 384 -3.63 17.87 7.21
N PHE A 385 -4.16 18.97 6.66
CA PHE A 385 -3.53 19.63 5.51
C PHE A 385 -2.14 20.21 5.83
N ASN A 386 -1.19 19.95 4.94
CA ASN A 386 0.15 20.53 4.82
C ASN A 386 1.13 20.32 5.98
N THR A 387 0.68 20.10 7.22
CA THR A 387 1.54 19.92 8.38
C THR A 387 1.06 18.74 9.23
N ALA A 388 1.99 17.88 9.64
CA ALA A 388 1.71 16.78 10.56
C ALA A 388 1.08 17.31 11.86
N GLN A 389 0.13 16.56 12.42
CA GLN A 389 -0.56 16.94 13.66
C GLN A 389 -0.33 15.90 14.75
N LYS A 390 -0.04 16.36 15.97
CA LYS A 390 0.02 15.48 17.14
C LYS A 390 -1.40 15.05 17.51
N ARG A 391 -1.58 13.75 17.78
CA ARG A 391 -2.83 13.15 18.25
C ARG A 391 -2.50 11.89 19.04
N ASP A 392 -3.13 11.64 20.18
CA ASP A 392 -3.08 10.30 20.78
C ASP A 392 -3.96 9.37 19.94
N VAL A 393 -3.34 8.56 19.08
CA VAL A 393 -4.04 7.66 18.16
C VAL A 393 -4.15 6.30 18.82
N SER A 394 -5.34 5.95 19.29
CA SER A 394 -5.65 4.64 19.86
C SER A 394 -6.18 3.68 18.80
N VAL A 395 -7.00 4.17 17.86
CA VAL A 395 -7.54 3.38 16.74
C VAL A 395 -7.33 4.09 15.42
N ALA A 396 -6.69 3.42 14.46
CA ALA A 396 -6.46 3.96 13.12
C ALA A 396 -7.00 3.02 12.04
N MET A 397 -7.62 3.58 11.00
CA MET A 397 -8.02 2.86 9.80
C MET A 397 -7.13 3.21 8.62
N SER A 398 -7.00 2.28 7.67
CA SER A 398 -6.37 2.48 6.37
C SER A 398 -7.32 1.98 5.29
N ASN A 399 -7.75 2.89 4.41
CA ASN A 399 -8.66 2.60 3.31
C ASN A 399 -7.90 2.41 2.00
N THR A 400 -8.32 1.44 1.20
CA THR A 400 -7.77 1.25 -0.15
C THR A 400 -8.85 0.75 -1.10
N PHE A 401 -9.12 1.54 -2.16
CA PHE A 401 -10.18 1.24 -3.13
C PHE A 401 -9.58 1.05 -4.53
N GLY A 402 -9.65 -0.16 -5.04
CA GLY A 402 -9.12 -0.54 -6.34
C GLY A 402 -10.11 -0.38 -7.47
N PHE A 403 -9.58 -0.11 -8.67
CA PHE A 403 -10.28 -0.36 -9.92
C PHE A 403 -10.85 -1.78 -9.95
N GLY A 404 -11.99 -1.96 -10.63
CA GLY A 404 -12.84 -3.15 -10.50
C GLY A 404 -13.83 -3.08 -9.35
N GLY A 405 -13.81 -1.99 -8.56
CA GLY A 405 -14.68 -1.79 -7.41
C GLY A 405 -14.26 -2.62 -6.21
N HIS A 406 -12.96 -2.87 -6.03
CA HIS A 406 -12.42 -3.65 -4.92
C HIS A 406 -12.16 -2.76 -3.71
N ASN A 407 -12.95 -2.90 -2.65
CA ASN A 407 -12.78 -2.06 -1.47
C ASN A 407 -12.22 -2.88 -0.31
N ALA A 408 -11.11 -2.41 0.26
CA ALA A 408 -10.50 -2.99 1.45
C ALA A 408 -10.25 -1.91 2.51
N CYS A 409 -10.45 -2.27 3.77
CA CYS A 409 -10.16 -1.42 4.92
C CYS A 409 -9.50 -2.25 6.01
N ILE A 410 -8.44 -1.74 6.63
CA ILE A 410 -7.75 -2.39 7.74
C ILE A 410 -7.79 -1.49 8.96
N MET A 411 -8.07 -2.05 10.12
CA MET A 411 -8.08 -1.34 11.39
C MET A 411 -6.97 -1.82 12.32
N PHE A 412 -6.27 -0.86 12.92
CA PHE A 412 -5.22 -1.08 13.91
C PHE A 412 -5.62 -0.45 15.24
N LYS A 413 -5.26 -1.11 16.34
CA LYS A 413 -5.47 -0.63 17.70
C LYS A 413 -4.16 -0.62 18.48
N LYS A 414 -3.96 0.41 19.31
CA LYS A 414 -2.87 0.46 20.30
C LYS A 414 -2.97 -0.73 21.25
N MET A 415 -1.85 -1.38 21.54
CA MET A 415 -1.81 -2.44 22.55
C MET A 415 -2.05 -1.86 23.94
N GLU A 416 -2.93 -2.51 24.70
CA GLU A 416 -3.17 -2.24 26.13
C GLU A 416 -2.18 -2.99 27.02
#